data_AF-A0A9E2AXI6-F1
#
_entry.id   AF-A0A9E2AXI6-F1
#
_cell.length_a   1.000
_cell.length_b   1.000
_cell.length_c   1.000
_cell.angle_alpha   90.00
_cell.angle_beta   90.00
_cell.angle_gamma   90.00
#
_symmetry.space_group_name_H-M   'P 1'
#
loop_
_entity.id
_entity.type
_entity.pdbx_description
1 polymer ?
#
loop_
_entity_poly.entity_id
_entity_poly.type
_entity_poly.pdbx_seq_one_letter_code
_entity_poly.pdbx_strand_id
1 'polypeptide(L)'
;VGIKYQIEPHQPYSEIILHIRFRENDARLQQETLGILGTNLIYGAYYKYNEPRKLLRYLYDHLDKDQIEIDTINFSGPLFENVDNRLMSLQLVKNGMTDAVMFAPDGNNVLPARVLYKKNILALRGSFRPVTKVNMDMYQRSLAMFKKESRVNPDNIEVIFEITLSNLRAEGEIDEQDFMDRARLLCSLGQTVLISNFKEYYKLVEYFSQYSKNRMGLSMGVNNLIEIFDEKYYRHLSGGILEAFGKLFFKDLRVYLYPMLEQDGSVINSENLKVHPRMKELYKFFKYNGKVVDITDYEKNILTIFSRTVLNMISDGNSDWEKMLPKGVSNLIKEKSLFGYEAEEVINKE
;
A
#
# COMPACT_ATOMS: atom_id res chain seq x y z
N VAL A 1 -4.67 -7.04 22.35
CA VAL A 1 -3.79 -7.14 23.55
C VAL A 1 -3.24 -5.75 23.84
N GLY A 2 -3.02 -5.36 25.08
CA GLY A 2 -2.40 -4.07 25.34
C GLY A 2 -1.94 -3.92 26.78
N ILE A 3 -1.10 -2.93 27.02
CA ILE A 3 -0.58 -2.58 28.34
C ILE A 3 -0.75 -1.07 28.55
N LYS A 4 -1.20 -0.71 29.74
CA LYS A 4 -1.23 0.67 30.25
C LYS A 4 -0.29 0.75 31.44
N TYR A 5 0.69 1.64 31.40
CA TYR A 5 1.78 1.66 32.38
C TYR A 5 2.40 3.04 32.57
N GLN A 6 3.20 3.17 33.62
CA GLN A 6 4.03 4.34 33.92
C GLN A 6 5.42 3.83 34.33
N ILE A 7 6.48 4.57 34.02
CA ILE A 7 7.85 4.17 34.37
C ILE A 7 8.26 4.79 35.69
N GLU A 8 7.86 6.04 35.92
CA GLU A 8 8.07 6.73 37.19
C GLU A 8 6.77 6.83 37.99
N PRO A 9 6.84 6.81 39.33
CA PRO A 9 5.68 7.11 40.17
C PRO A 9 5.05 8.46 39.81
N HIS A 10 3.71 8.50 39.76
CA HIS A 10 2.91 9.70 39.49
C HIS A 10 3.01 10.29 38.08
N GLN A 11 3.73 9.66 37.15
CA GLN A 11 3.71 10.05 35.74
C GLN A 11 2.35 9.70 35.09
N PRO A 12 1.85 10.50 34.13
CA PRO A 12 0.70 10.09 33.32
C PRO A 12 0.97 8.77 32.58
N TYR A 13 -0.08 7.98 32.41
CA TYR A 13 0.04 6.66 31.78
C TYR A 13 0.36 6.74 30.29
N SER A 14 1.20 5.82 29.84
CA SER A 14 1.37 5.48 28.42
C SER A 14 0.74 4.12 28.13
N GLU A 15 0.33 3.94 26.88
CA GLU A 15 -0.37 2.75 26.41
C GLU A 15 0.28 2.20 25.14
N ILE A 16 0.39 0.87 25.07
CA ILE A 16 0.74 0.13 23.86
C ILE A 16 -0.41 -0.83 23.58
N ILE A 17 -1.02 -0.69 22.40
CA ILE A 17 -2.15 -1.51 21.97
C ILE A 17 -1.75 -2.29 20.72
N LEU A 18 -1.90 -3.60 20.78
CA LEU A 18 -1.66 -4.56 19.72
C LEU A 18 -2.96 -5.19 19.25
N HIS A 19 -3.13 -5.29 17.94
CA HIS A 19 -4.03 -6.28 17.36
C HIS A 19 -3.21 -7.47 16.91
N ILE A 20 -3.67 -8.67 17.27
CA ILE A 20 -3.02 -9.92 16.89
C ILE A 20 -4.02 -10.86 16.25
N ARG A 21 -3.53 -11.67 15.33
CA ARG A 21 -4.25 -12.77 14.72
C ARG A 21 -3.45 -14.06 14.92
N PHE A 22 -4.06 -15.04 15.56
CA PHE A 22 -3.47 -16.37 15.66
C PHE A 22 -3.54 -17.06 14.30
N ARG A 23 -2.41 -17.67 13.92
CA ARG A 23 -2.30 -18.58 12.78
C ARG A 23 -2.45 -20.04 13.24
N GLU A 24 -2.24 -20.28 14.52
CA GLU A 24 -2.52 -21.55 15.21
C GLU A 24 -4.03 -21.81 15.31
N ASN A 25 -4.43 -23.08 15.19
CA ASN A 25 -5.83 -23.51 15.31
C ASN A 25 -6.14 -24.26 16.62
N ASP A 26 -5.16 -24.44 17.50
CA ASP A 26 -5.31 -25.12 18.79
C ASP A 26 -5.38 -24.11 19.95
N ALA A 27 -6.40 -24.24 20.80
CA ALA A 27 -6.66 -23.26 21.86
C ALA A 27 -5.57 -23.24 22.94
N ARG A 28 -4.93 -24.38 23.24
CA ARG A 28 -3.85 -24.44 24.24
C ARG A 28 -2.60 -23.74 23.71
N LEU A 29 -2.23 -24.01 22.46
CA LEU A 29 -1.11 -23.31 21.81
C LEU A 29 -1.36 -21.80 21.75
N GLN A 30 -2.57 -21.37 21.38
CA GLN A 30 -2.91 -19.94 21.37
C GLN A 30 -2.75 -19.27 22.75
N GLN A 31 -3.12 -19.95 23.84
CA GLN A 31 -2.93 -19.45 25.20
C GLN A 31 -1.45 -19.34 25.59
N GLU A 32 -0.65 -20.36 25.27
CA GLU A 32 0.80 -20.36 25.50
C GLU A 32 1.47 -19.21 24.73
N THR A 33 1.19 -19.11 23.43
CA THR A 33 1.67 -18.04 22.56
C THR A 33 1.28 -16.66 23.07
N LEU A 34 0.03 -16.48 23.52
CA LEU A 34 -0.45 -15.22 24.10
C LEU A 34 0.30 -14.87 25.41
N GLY A 35 0.61 -15.87 26.23
CA GLY A 35 1.36 -15.70 27.48
C GLY A 35 2.80 -15.24 27.22
N ILE A 36 3.47 -15.83 26.23
CA ILE A 36 4.81 -15.42 25.79
C ILE A 36 4.75 -13.98 25.25
N LEU A 37 3.82 -13.68 24.34
CA LEU A 37 3.64 -12.34 23.80
C LEU A 37 3.36 -11.30 24.90
N GLY A 38 2.52 -11.63 25.88
CA GLY A 38 2.23 -10.75 27.02
C GLY A 38 3.49 -10.45 27.85
N THR A 39 4.32 -11.46 28.10
CA THR A 39 5.61 -11.31 28.79
C THR A 39 6.56 -10.41 27.98
N ASN A 40 6.66 -10.64 26.67
CA ASN A 40 7.47 -9.84 25.76
C ASN A 40 6.99 -8.37 25.71
N LEU A 41 5.67 -8.15 25.71
CA LEU A 41 5.08 -6.81 25.73
C LEU A 41 5.40 -6.07 27.02
N ILE A 42 5.31 -6.74 28.18
CA ILE A 42 5.69 -6.15 29.47
C ILE A 42 7.18 -5.81 29.46
N TYR A 43 8.04 -6.74 29.02
CA TYR A 43 9.48 -6.48 28.92
C TYR A 43 9.78 -5.29 28.00
N GLY A 44 9.17 -5.27 26.81
CA GLY A 44 9.31 -4.18 25.85
C GLY A 44 8.88 -2.83 26.44
N ALA A 45 7.74 -2.80 27.11
CA ALA A 45 7.19 -1.59 27.74
C ALA A 45 8.10 -1.01 28.83
N TYR A 46 8.69 -1.83 29.70
CA TYR A 46 9.51 -1.31 30.81
C TYR A 46 10.99 -1.13 30.45
N TYR A 47 11.55 -1.96 29.57
CA TYR A 47 12.99 -2.00 29.32
C TYR A 47 13.41 -1.51 27.93
N LYS A 48 12.45 -1.30 27.00
CA LYS A 48 12.71 -0.89 25.60
C LYS A 48 11.79 0.21 25.08
N TYR A 49 11.06 0.91 25.96
CA TYR A 49 10.14 2.00 25.59
C TYR A 49 10.82 3.14 24.82
N ASN A 50 12.06 3.45 25.15
CA ASN A 50 12.87 4.50 24.53
C ASN A 50 13.38 4.10 23.13
N GLU A 51 13.25 2.83 22.75
CA GLU A 51 13.62 2.33 21.44
C GLU A 51 12.46 1.53 20.79
N PRO A 52 11.34 2.19 20.40
CA PRO A 52 10.14 1.51 19.89
C PRO A 52 10.40 0.54 18.73
N ARG A 53 11.35 0.88 17.86
CA ARG A 53 11.79 0.01 16.75
C ARG A 53 12.39 -1.32 17.24
N LYS A 54 13.19 -1.27 18.31
CA LYS A 54 13.74 -2.48 18.93
C LYS A 54 12.64 -3.22 19.70
N LEU A 55 11.78 -2.50 20.43
CA LEU A 55 10.63 -3.06 21.14
C LEU A 55 9.81 -3.98 20.24
N LEU A 56 9.52 -3.58 19.01
CA LEU A 56 8.80 -4.42 18.04
C LEU A 56 9.44 -5.80 17.83
N ARG A 57 10.78 -5.86 17.76
CA ARG A 57 11.51 -7.12 17.55
C ARG A 57 11.36 -8.04 18.77
N TYR A 58 11.45 -7.47 19.97
CA TYR A 58 11.28 -8.21 21.22
C TYR A 58 9.88 -8.82 21.37
N LEU A 59 8.84 -8.28 20.71
CA LEU A 59 7.50 -8.89 20.75
C LEU A 59 7.48 -10.33 20.23
N TYR A 60 8.40 -10.67 19.32
CA TYR A 60 8.54 -12.02 18.73
C TYR A 60 9.63 -12.87 19.41
N ASP A 61 10.21 -12.46 20.53
CA ASP A 61 11.18 -13.29 21.24
C ASP A 61 10.52 -14.61 21.67
N HIS A 62 11.13 -15.73 21.29
CA HIS A 62 10.58 -17.08 21.49
C HIS A 62 9.21 -17.33 20.83
N LEU A 63 8.86 -16.56 19.80
CA LEU A 63 7.68 -16.79 18.96
C LEU A 63 8.08 -16.94 17.50
N ASP A 64 7.57 -17.98 16.86
CA ASP A 64 7.72 -18.17 15.42
C ASP A 64 6.69 -17.32 14.65
N LYS A 65 7.09 -16.89 13.44
CA LYS A 65 6.23 -16.08 12.54
C LYS A 65 4.96 -16.80 12.08
N ASP A 66 4.94 -18.12 12.21
CA ASP A 66 3.80 -18.95 11.84
C ASP A 66 2.80 -19.14 13.00
N GLN A 67 3.10 -18.62 14.19
CA GLN A 67 2.20 -18.72 15.35
C GLN A 67 1.20 -17.56 15.40
N ILE A 68 1.70 -16.33 15.25
CA ILE A 68 0.90 -15.10 15.30
C ILE A 68 1.31 -14.09 14.24
N GLU A 69 0.35 -13.27 13.88
CA GLU A 69 0.52 -12.06 13.10
C GLU A 69 0.16 -10.84 13.97
N ILE A 70 1.01 -9.81 13.97
CA ILE A 70 0.70 -8.52 14.60
C ILE A 70 0.26 -7.56 13.49
N ASP A 71 -1.05 -7.36 13.34
CA ASP A 71 -1.62 -6.58 12.24
C ASP A 71 -1.51 -5.07 12.46
N THR A 72 -1.61 -4.63 13.73
CA THR A 72 -1.51 -3.21 14.08
C THR A 72 -0.87 -3.04 15.45
N ILE A 73 -0.09 -1.98 15.59
CA ILE A 73 0.41 -1.48 16.87
C ILE A 73 0.16 0.01 16.97
N ASN A 74 -0.28 0.46 18.15
CA ASN A 74 -0.45 1.86 18.48
C ASN A 74 0.20 2.16 19.82
N PHE A 75 1.02 3.19 19.83
CA PHE A 75 1.66 3.78 20.99
C PHE A 75 0.97 5.11 21.30
N SER A 76 0.71 5.39 22.58
CA SER A 76 0.12 6.65 23.03
C SER A 76 0.55 7.01 24.46
N GLY A 77 0.46 8.29 24.80
CA GLY A 77 0.86 8.83 26.11
C GLY A 77 2.26 9.43 26.12
N PRO A 78 2.71 9.97 27.26
CA PRO A 78 3.88 10.84 27.36
C PRO A 78 5.20 10.17 26.91
N LEU A 79 5.32 8.84 27.05
CA LEU A 79 6.54 8.12 26.63
C LEU A 79 6.67 8.03 25.11
N PHE A 80 5.58 8.25 24.37
CA PHE A 80 5.49 8.00 22.94
C PHE A 80 5.06 9.22 22.13
N GLU A 81 5.17 10.43 22.69
CA GLU A 81 4.79 11.68 22.00
C GLU A 81 5.49 11.84 20.64
N ASN A 82 6.74 11.39 20.55
CA ASN A 82 7.55 11.47 19.32
C ASN A 82 7.45 10.21 18.44
N VAL A 83 6.57 9.26 18.77
CA VAL A 83 6.42 8.02 17.99
C VAL A 83 5.36 8.19 16.92
N ASP A 84 5.79 8.08 15.66
CA ASP A 84 4.86 7.99 14.54
C ASP A 84 4.34 6.55 14.40
N ASN A 85 3.06 6.33 14.74
CA ASN A 85 2.43 5.02 14.66
C ASN A 85 2.41 4.45 13.24
N ARG A 86 2.45 5.28 12.19
CA ARG A 86 2.53 4.80 10.81
C ARG A 86 3.87 4.17 10.51
N LEU A 87 4.94 4.79 11.02
CA LEU A 87 6.29 4.24 10.92
C LEU A 87 6.38 2.90 11.66
N MET A 88 5.76 2.79 12.85
CA MET A 88 5.73 1.51 13.57
C MET A 88 4.98 0.43 12.80
N SER A 89 3.87 0.76 12.16
CA SER A 89 3.16 -0.15 11.25
C SER A 89 3.99 -0.55 10.03
N LEU A 90 4.75 0.36 9.42
CA LEU A 90 5.70 0.01 8.36
C LEU A 90 6.74 -1.02 8.88
N GLN A 91 7.26 -0.83 10.09
CA GLN A 91 8.21 -1.77 10.68
C GLN A 91 7.64 -3.18 10.83
N LEU A 92 6.33 -3.32 11.12
CA LEU A 92 5.68 -4.63 11.18
C LEU A 92 5.80 -5.36 9.83
N VAL A 93 5.49 -4.68 8.72
CA VAL A 93 5.61 -5.26 7.37
C VAL A 93 7.08 -5.52 7.01
N LYS A 94 7.98 -4.57 7.32
CA LYS A 94 9.43 -4.70 7.05
C LYS A 94 10.05 -5.87 7.80
N ASN A 95 9.63 -6.13 9.04
CA ASN A 95 10.09 -7.25 9.86
C ASN A 95 9.39 -8.57 9.51
N GLY A 96 8.39 -8.56 8.63
CA GLY A 96 7.59 -9.73 8.26
C GLY A 96 6.73 -10.25 9.41
N MET A 97 6.20 -9.34 10.22
CA MET A 97 5.25 -9.62 11.32
C MET A 97 3.80 -9.57 10.86
N THR A 98 3.53 -8.88 9.75
CA THR A 98 2.27 -8.88 9.00
C THR A 98 2.56 -8.65 7.53
N ASP A 99 1.66 -9.09 6.66
CA ASP A 99 1.82 -8.92 5.22
C ASP A 99 1.38 -7.53 4.73
N ALA A 100 0.46 -6.88 5.46
CA ALA A 100 0.02 -5.54 5.09
C ALA A 100 -0.57 -4.73 6.25
N VAL A 101 -0.35 -3.42 6.21
CA VAL A 101 -0.92 -2.44 7.15
C VAL A 101 -1.70 -1.36 6.41
N MET A 102 -2.72 -0.78 7.06
CA MET A 102 -3.59 0.22 6.46
C MET A 102 -3.62 1.52 7.26
N PHE A 103 -3.72 2.64 6.55
CA PHE A 103 -3.90 3.97 7.10
C PHE A 103 -5.17 4.60 6.52
N ALA A 104 -5.99 5.18 7.39
CA ALA A 104 -7.14 5.95 6.98
C ALA A 104 -6.72 7.34 6.45
N PRO A 105 -7.64 8.07 5.80
CA PRO A 105 -7.38 9.43 5.29
C PRO A 105 -6.87 10.43 6.34
N ASP A 106 -7.22 10.24 7.61
CA ASP A 106 -6.73 11.05 8.74
C ASP A 106 -5.26 10.73 9.11
N GLY A 107 -4.65 9.74 8.47
CA GLY A 107 -3.30 9.27 8.73
C GLY A 107 -3.19 8.27 9.88
N ASN A 108 -4.30 7.86 10.50
CA ASN A 108 -4.28 6.91 11.61
C ASN A 108 -4.23 5.46 11.12
N ASN A 109 -3.56 4.60 11.90
CA ASN A 109 -3.54 3.16 11.67
C ASN A 109 -4.96 2.60 11.82
N VAL A 110 -5.39 1.78 10.85
CA VAL A 110 -6.70 1.15 10.87
C VAL A 110 -6.59 -0.34 10.61
N LEU A 111 -7.49 -1.10 11.24
CA LEU A 111 -7.58 -2.54 11.01
C LEU A 111 -8.14 -2.82 9.62
N PRO A 112 -7.42 -3.57 8.76
CA PRO A 112 -7.91 -3.94 7.43
C PRO A 112 -9.27 -4.64 7.48
N ALA A 113 -9.47 -5.52 8.46
CA ALA A 113 -10.75 -6.19 8.67
C ALA A 113 -11.91 -5.21 8.89
N ARG A 114 -11.69 -4.09 9.58
CA ARG A 114 -12.73 -3.08 9.82
C ARG A 114 -13.05 -2.30 8.55
N VAL A 115 -12.01 -1.92 7.80
CA VAL A 115 -12.15 -1.07 6.62
C VAL A 115 -12.74 -1.84 5.44
N LEU A 116 -12.26 -3.07 5.21
CA LEU A 116 -12.55 -3.85 4.00
C LEU A 116 -13.79 -4.76 4.12
N TYR A 117 -14.33 -4.95 5.34
CA TYR A 117 -15.42 -5.90 5.56
C TYR A 117 -16.63 -5.61 4.68
N LYS A 118 -16.97 -6.60 3.83
CA LYS A 118 -18.08 -6.53 2.88
C LYS A 118 -18.05 -5.28 1.99
N LYS A 119 -16.90 -4.66 1.73
CA LYS A 119 -16.76 -3.53 0.80
C LYS A 119 -16.62 -3.99 -0.66
N ASN A 120 -17.12 -3.19 -1.60
CA ASN A 120 -16.66 -3.25 -2.99
C ASN A 120 -15.30 -2.54 -3.04
N ILE A 121 -14.24 -3.24 -3.43
CA ILE A 121 -12.87 -2.70 -3.29
C ILE A 121 -12.36 -2.26 -4.66
N LEU A 122 -11.91 -1.02 -4.79
CA LEU A 122 -11.13 -0.56 -5.94
C LEU A 122 -9.72 -0.25 -5.46
N ALA A 123 -8.71 -0.97 -5.98
CA ALA A 123 -7.32 -0.75 -5.59
C ALA A 123 -6.46 -0.22 -6.73
N LEU A 124 -5.54 0.67 -6.37
CA LEU A 124 -4.55 1.29 -7.24
C LEU A 124 -3.17 1.04 -6.66
N ARG A 125 -2.33 0.30 -7.39
CA ARG A 125 -0.93 0.06 -7.00
C ARG A 125 -0.02 1.10 -7.67
N GLY A 126 0.85 1.74 -6.89
CA GLY A 126 1.77 2.73 -7.44
C GLY A 126 2.93 3.07 -6.51
N SER A 127 3.97 3.69 -7.07
CA SER A 127 5.06 4.27 -6.26
C SER A 127 4.59 5.53 -5.53
N PHE A 128 3.71 6.33 -6.15
CA PHE A 128 3.20 7.61 -5.64
C PHE A 128 4.30 8.55 -5.15
N ARG A 129 5.44 8.59 -5.87
CA ARG A 129 6.64 9.36 -5.52
C ARG A 129 6.95 10.45 -6.55
N PRO A 130 6.35 11.65 -6.44
CA PRO A 130 5.09 11.92 -5.75
C PRO A 130 3.88 11.43 -6.56
N VAL A 131 2.66 11.57 -6.02
CA VAL A 131 1.41 11.31 -6.76
C VAL A 131 1.20 12.37 -7.85
N THR A 132 0.99 11.95 -9.09
CA THR A 132 0.87 12.85 -10.25
C THR A 132 -0.56 13.00 -10.74
N LYS A 133 -0.80 13.93 -11.69
CA LYS A 133 -2.09 14.05 -12.38
C LYS A 133 -2.53 12.75 -13.05
N VAL A 134 -1.60 11.96 -13.60
CA VAL A 134 -1.90 10.66 -14.22
C VAL A 134 -2.50 9.69 -13.21
N ASN A 135 -1.92 9.61 -12.00
CA ASN A 135 -2.46 8.74 -10.96
C ASN A 135 -3.88 9.14 -10.57
N MET A 136 -4.15 10.45 -10.47
CA MET A 136 -5.47 10.95 -10.08
C MET A 136 -6.50 10.81 -11.20
N ASP A 137 -6.15 11.03 -12.47
CA ASP A 137 -7.05 10.76 -13.59
C ASP A 137 -7.38 9.27 -13.65
N MET A 138 -6.37 8.40 -13.60
CA MET A 138 -6.56 6.95 -13.53
C MET A 138 -7.51 6.54 -12.39
N TYR A 139 -7.33 7.09 -11.20
CA TYR A 139 -8.22 6.88 -10.06
C TYR A 139 -9.66 7.34 -10.34
N GLN A 140 -9.85 8.59 -10.76
CA GLN A 140 -11.17 9.17 -10.95
C GLN A 140 -11.96 8.44 -12.05
N ARG A 141 -11.31 8.13 -13.17
CA ARG A 141 -11.94 7.43 -14.29
C ARG A 141 -12.27 5.98 -13.95
N SER A 142 -11.35 5.26 -13.31
CA SER A 142 -11.60 3.88 -12.87
C SER A 142 -12.73 3.82 -11.84
N LEU A 143 -12.79 4.76 -10.89
CA LEU A 143 -13.89 4.84 -9.92
C LEU A 143 -15.23 5.13 -10.60
N ALA A 144 -15.27 6.05 -11.56
CA ALA A 144 -16.48 6.34 -12.32
C ALA A 144 -17.01 5.13 -13.10
N MET A 145 -16.11 4.31 -13.66
CA MET A 145 -16.46 3.05 -14.32
C MET A 145 -16.92 1.99 -13.31
N PHE A 146 -16.20 1.84 -12.20
CA PHE A 146 -16.50 0.85 -11.16
C PHE A 146 -17.88 1.07 -10.53
N LYS A 147 -18.27 2.32 -10.29
CA LYS A 147 -19.61 2.69 -9.79
C LYS A 147 -20.77 2.25 -10.69
N LYS A 148 -20.52 2.06 -12.00
CA LYS A 148 -21.54 1.66 -12.99
C LYS A 148 -21.70 0.14 -13.13
N GLU A 149 -20.84 -0.64 -12.49
CA GLU A 149 -20.90 -2.11 -12.55
C GLU A 149 -22.12 -2.65 -11.78
N SER A 150 -22.83 -3.63 -12.35
CA SER A 150 -24.09 -4.15 -11.81
C SER A 150 -24.02 -4.83 -10.43
N ARG A 151 -22.81 -5.12 -9.93
CA ARG A 151 -22.55 -5.74 -8.63
C ARG A 151 -21.76 -4.84 -7.68
N VAL A 152 -21.72 -3.56 -7.96
CA VAL A 152 -21.08 -2.54 -7.12
C VAL A 152 -22.15 -1.64 -6.54
N ASN A 153 -22.16 -1.52 -5.21
CA ASN A 153 -22.94 -0.50 -4.53
C ASN A 153 -22.07 0.75 -4.34
N PRO A 154 -22.39 1.89 -4.98
CA PRO A 154 -21.60 3.13 -4.88
C PRO A 154 -21.36 3.63 -3.45
N ASP A 155 -22.29 3.39 -2.53
CA ASP A 155 -22.20 3.83 -1.12
C ASP A 155 -21.29 2.92 -0.28
N ASN A 156 -20.87 1.79 -0.87
CA ASN A 156 -20.10 0.76 -0.19
C ASN A 156 -18.78 0.44 -0.90
N ILE A 157 -18.28 1.40 -1.69
CA ILE A 157 -16.97 1.32 -2.32
C ILE A 157 -15.91 1.78 -1.31
N GLU A 158 -14.85 0.99 -1.18
CA GLU A 158 -13.61 1.41 -0.53
C GLU A 158 -12.52 1.51 -1.59
N VAL A 159 -11.84 2.66 -1.65
CA VAL A 159 -10.74 2.88 -2.58
C VAL A 159 -9.43 2.79 -1.83
N ILE A 160 -8.54 1.92 -2.29
CA ILE A 160 -7.26 1.63 -1.64
C ILE A 160 -6.10 2.02 -2.55
N PHE A 161 -5.22 2.90 -2.06
CA PHE A 161 -3.95 3.20 -2.70
C PHE A 161 -2.87 2.33 -2.07
N GLU A 162 -2.32 1.40 -2.85
CA GLU A 162 -1.31 0.46 -2.38
C GLU A 162 0.10 0.89 -2.79
N ILE A 163 1.00 0.93 -1.80
CA ILE A 163 2.46 1.01 -2.00
C ILE A 163 3.07 -0.30 -1.54
N THR A 164 3.80 -0.99 -2.42
CA THR A 164 4.49 -2.23 -2.06
C THR A 164 5.87 -1.94 -1.45
N LEU A 165 6.38 -2.81 -0.57
CA LEU A 165 7.77 -2.73 -0.10
C LEU A 165 8.78 -2.81 -1.25
N SER A 166 8.44 -3.47 -2.35
CA SER A 166 9.29 -3.49 -3.56
C SER A 166 9.42 -2.09 -4.18
N ASN A 167 8.37 -1.26 -4.13
CA ASN A 167 8.44 0.13 -4.58
C ASN A 167 9.29 1.02 -3.66
N LEU A 168 9.47 0.62 -2.41
CA LEU A 168 10.32 1.30 -1.43
C LEU A 168 11.79 0.84 -1.49
N ARG A 169 12.07 -0.35 -2.05
CA ARG A 169 13.44 -0.88 -2.25
C ARG A 169 14.07 -0.52 -3.59
N ALA A 170 13.39 0.27 -4.43
CA ALA A 170 13.82 0.51 -5.81
C ALA A 170 15.21 1.19 -5.92
N GLU A 171 15.67 1.86 -4.85
CA GLU A 171 16.98 2.54 -4.77
C GLU A 171 17.94 1.86 -3.78
N GLY A 172 17.64 0.64 -3.31
CA GLY A 172 18.46 -0.12 -2.37
C GLY A 172 17.71 -0.51 -1.10
N GLU A 173 18.12 0.07 0.04
CA GLU A 173 17.42 -0.14 1.32
C GLU A 173 16.06 0.57 1.33
N ILE A 174 15.17 0.12 2.21
CA ILE A 174 13.87 0.78 2.40
C ILE A 174 14.11 2.15 3.04
N ASP A 175 13.88 3.21 2.26
CA ASP A 175 13.83 4.58 2.75
C ASP A 175 12.49 4.82 3.48
N GLU A 176 12.59 4.92 4.80
CA GLU A 176 11.45 5.15 5.69
C GLU A 176 10.90 6.56 5.58
N GLN A 177 11.77 7.56 5.33
CA GLN A 177 11.34 8.94 5.16
C GLN A 177 10.54 9.09 3.87
N ASP A 178 11.04 8.52 2.79
CA ASP A 178 10.35 8.52 1.50
C ASP A 178 8.99 7.78 1.59
N PHE A 179 8.90 6.71 2.37
CA PHE A 179 7.59 6.12 2.71
C PHE A 179 6.67 7.12 3.43
N MET A 180 7.17 7.77 4.49
CA MET A 180 6.38 8.69 5.28
C MET A 180 5.86 9.85 4.42
N ASP A 181 6.65 10.33 3.48
CA ASP A 181 6.29 11.39 2.54
C ASP A 181 5.17 10.95 1.60
N ARG A 182 5.30 9.77 0.99
CA ARG A 182 4.26 9.19 0.12
C ARG A 182 2.94 8.96 0.87
N ALA A 183 3.01 8.37 2.07
CA ALA A 183 1.83 8.09 2.88
C ALA A 183 1.12 9.37 3.34
N ARG A 184 1.89 10.37 3.82
CA ARG A 184 1.35 11.67 4.23
C ARG A 184 0.69 12.39 3.07
N LEU A 185 1.29 12.34 1.88
CA LEU A 185 0.74 12.95 0.67
C LEU A 185 -0.62 12.34 0.31
N LEU A 186 -0.71 11.02 0.25
CA LEU A 186 -1.95 10.31 -0.07
C LEU A 186 -3.04 10.52 0.99
N CYS A 187 -2.70 10.46 2.28
CA CYS A 187 -3.66 10.72 3.36
C CYS A 187 -4.18 12.15 3.30
N SER A 188 -3.31 13.14 3.04
CA SER A 188 -3.71 14.55 2.89
C SER A 188 -4.63 14.79 1.68
N LEU A 189 -4.62 13.88 0.69
CA LEU A 189 -5.56 13.86 -0.43
C LEU A 189 -6.86 13.09 -0.14
N GLY A 190 -7.07 12.70 1.13
CA GLY A 190 -8.27 11.99 1.56
C GLY A 190 -8.27 10.50 1.23
N GLN A 191 -7.12 9.91 0.90
CA GLN A 191 -7.05 8.52 0.42
C GLN A 191 -6.71 7.53 1.54
N THR A 192 -7.33 6.35 1.49
CA THR A 192 -6.95 5.19 2.30
C THR A 192 -5.71 4.54 1.68
N VAL A 193 -4.67 4.32 2.48
CA VAL A 193 -3.39 3.78 2.04
C VAL A 193 -3.16 2.38 2.58
N LEU A 194 -2.72 1.45 1.73
CA LEU A 194 -2.28 0.11 2.09
C LEU A 194 -0.78 -0.03 1.82
N ILE A 195 -0.03 -0.50 2.80
CA ILE A 195 1.37 -0.89 2.61
C ILE A 195 1.46 -2.39 2.70
N SER A 196 2.08 -3.01 1.70
CA SER A 196 2.10 -4.46 1.59
C SER A 196 3.49 -5.00 1.21
N ASN A 197 3.72 -6.26 1.53
CA ASN A 197 4.81 -7.05 0.96
C ASN A 197 4.40 -7.79 -0.33
N PHE A 198 3.21 -7.50 -0.89
CA PHE A 198 2.62 -8.22 -2.02
C PHE A 198 3.29 -7.86 -3.34
N LYS A 199 4.33 -8.60 -3.73
CA LYS A 199 4.97 -8.45 -5.04
C LYS A 199 3.97 -8.70 -6.17
N GLU A 200 3.21 -9.78 -6.10
CA GLU A 200 2.28 -10.20 -7.13
C GLU A 200 0.85 -9.70 -6.85
N TYR A 201 0.12 -9.30 -7.89
CA TYR A 201 -1.27 -8.82 -7.76
C TYR A 201 -2.23 -9.90 -7.23
N TYR A 202 -1.98 -11.18 -7.50
CA TYR A 202 -2.86 -12.24 -7.02
C TYR A 202 -2.86 -12.31 -5.48
N LYS A 203 -1.72 -12.03 -4.82
CA LYS A 203 -1.63 -11.99 -3.35
C LYS A 203 -2.45 -10.84 -2.77
N LEU A 204 -2.44 -9.67 -3.42
CA LEU A 204 -3.27 -8.53 -3.03
C LEU A 204 -4.77 -8.89 -3.12
N VAL A 205 -5.18 -9.54 -4.21
CA VAL A 205 -6.57 -9.96 -4.40
C VAL A 205 -6.98 -11.06 -3.42
N GLU A 206 -6.09 -12.02 -3.14
CA GLU A 206 -6.30 -13.03 -2.10
C GLU A 206 -6.44 -12.41 -0.71
N TYR A 207 -5.59 -11.44 -0.37
CA TYR A 207 -5.67 -10.68 0.88
C TYR A 207 -7.02 -9.98 1.02
N PHE A 208 -7.46 -9.21 0.02
CA PHE A 208 -8.78 -8.57 0.04
C PHE A 208 -9.93 -9.57 0.14
N SER A 209 -9.77 -10.75 -0.49
CA SER A 209 -10.77 -11.82 -0.46
C SER A 209 -10.98 -12.44 0.92
N GLN A 210 -10.04 -12.25 1.85
CA GLN A 210 -10.22 -12.66 3.25
C GLN A 210 -11.28 -11.81 3.97
N TYR A 211 -11.49 -10.56 3.51
CA TYR A 211 -12.37 -9.59 4.17
C TYR A 211 -13.67 -9.32 3.41
N SER A 212 -13.67 -9.45 2.08
CA SER A 212 -14.84 -9.21 1.25
C SER A 212 -14.99 -10.23 0.13
N LYS A 213 -16.24 -10.60 -0.14
CA LYS A 213 -16.64 -11.41 -1.32
C LYS A 213 -17.28 -10.57 -2.43
N ASN A 214 -17.38 -9.25 -2.21
CA ASN A 214 -17.99 -8.35 -3.18
C ASN A 214 -17.03 -8.07 -4.34
N ARG A 215 -17.57 -7.48 -5.41
CA ARG A 215 -16.81 -7.17 -6.62
C ARG A 215 -15.59 -6.30 -6.30
N MET A 216 -14.47 -6.66 -6.91
CA MET A 216 -13.18 -5.98 -6.78
C MET A 216 -12.74 -5.38 -8.12
N GLY A 217 -12.08 -4.24 -8.07
CA GLY A 217 -11.48 -3.54 -9.20
C GLY A 217 -9.99 -3.33 -8.95
N LEU A 218 -9.16 -3.54 -9.98
CA LEU A 218 -7.77 -3.07 -10.00
C LEU A 218 -7.63 -2.03 -11.09
N SER A 219 -7.13 -0.84 -10.75
CA SER A 219 -6.73 0.14 -11.75
C SER A 219 -5.23 0.10 -11.93
N MET A 220 -4.77 0.00 -13.18
CA MET A 220 -3.36 -0.08 -13.50
C MET A 220 -3.06 0.43 -14.91
N GLY A 221 -1.82 0.86 -15.14
CA GLY A 221 -1.34 1.19 -16.48
C GLY A 221 -0.96 -0.04 -17.31
N VAL A 222 -0.86 0.14 -18.62
CA VAL A 222 -0.40 -0.90 -19.56
C VAL A 222 0.90 -1.57 -19.13
N ASN A 223 1.89 -0.80 -18.66
CA ASN A 223 3.17 -1.36 -18.22
C ASN A 223 3.02 -2.41 -17.13
N ASN A 224 2.21 -2.09 -16.11
CA ASN A 224 1.95 -3.01 -15.01
C ASN A 224 1.22 -4.27 -15.50
N LEU A 225 0.29 -4.12 -16.46
CA LEU A 225 -0.40 -5.26 -17.03
C LEU A 225 0.57 -6.17 -17.79
N ILE A 226 1.49 -5.62 -18.58
CA ILE A 226 2.51 -6.40 -19.30
C ILE A 226 3.37 -7.18 -18.30
N GLU A 227 3.79 -6.55 -17.19
CA GLU A 227 4.57 -7.21 -16.14
C GLU A 227 3.83 -8.39 -15.48
N ILE A 228 2.50 -8.31 -15.33
CA ILE A 228 1.69 -9.43 -14.81
C ILE A 228 1.84 -10.67 -15.69
N PHE A 229 2.09 -10.53 -17.00
CA PHE A 229 2.28 -11.65 -17.93
C PHE A 229 3.73 -12.16 -17.99
N ASP A 230 4.65 -11.63 -17.19
CA ASP A 230 6.03 -12.11 -17.16
C ASP A 230 6.17 -13.35 -16.26
N GLU A 231 6.44 -14.50 -16.89
CA GLU A 231 6.57 -15.81 -16.24
C GLU A 231 7.66 -15.84 -15.15
N LYS A 232 8.66 -14.95 -15.20
CA LYS A 232 9.77 -14.95 -14.22
C LYS A 232 9.28 -14.75 -12.78
N TYR A 233 8.17 -14.03 -12.60
CA TYR A 233 7.59 -13.76 -11.29
C TYR A 233 6.91 -14.99 -10.67
N TYR A 234 6.59 -16.02 -11.46
CA TYR A 234 5.78 -17.16 -11.01
C TYR A 234 6.54 -18.49 -10.95
N ARG A 235 7.87 -18.48 -11.11
CA ARG A 235 8.70 -19.71 -11.07
C ARG A 235 8.65 -20.46 -9.74
N HIS A 236 8.24 -19.78 -8.67
CA HIS A 236 8.09 -20.34 -7.33
C HIS A 236 6.74 -21.09 -7.14
N LEU A 237 5.81 -20.98 -8.10
CA LEU A 237 4.52 -21.66 -8.08
C LEU A 237 4.59 -22.94 -8.91
N SER A 238 4.04 -24.03 -8.38
CA SER A 238 4.01 -25.33 -9.07
C SER A 238 3.26 -25.25 -10.41
N GLY A 239 2.16 -24.50 -10.47
CA GLY A 239 1.42 -24.25 -11.72
C GLY A 239 1.85 -22.99 -12.47
N GLY A 240 2.95 -22.35 -12.06
CA GLY A 240 3.51 -21.17 -12.71
C GLY A 240 2.52 -20.04 -12.90
N ILE A 241 2.55 -19.41 -14.08
CA ILE A 241 1.68 -18.28 -14.43
C ILE A 241 0.19 -18.67 -14.45
N LEU A 242 -0.15 -19.90 -14.84
CA LEU A 242 -1.56 -20.34 -14.90
C LEU A 242 -2.17 -20.43 -13.50
N GLU A 243 -1.41 -20.88 -12.51
CA GLU A 243 -1.84 -20.86 -11.10
C GLU A 243 -2.07 -19.42 -10.61
N ALA A 244 -1.12 -18.51 -10.88
CA ALA A 244 -1.23 -17.11 -10.49
C ALA A 244 -2.46 -16.43 -11.10
N PHE A 245 -2.71 -16.66 -12.39
CA PHE A 245 -3.86 -16.11 -13.09
C PHE A 245 -5.17 -16.73 -12.65
N GLY A 246 -5.16 -18.03 -12.36
CA GLY A 246 -6.25 -18.70 -11.67
C GLY A 246 -6.60 -17.95 -10.39
N LYS A 247 -5.65 -17.75 -9.48
CA LYS A 247 -5.86 -17.02 -8.23
C LYS A 247 -6.33 -15.58 -8.44
N LEU A 248 -5.72 -14.85 -9.39
CA LEU A 248 -6.06 -13.46 -9.68
C LEU A 248 -7.49 -13.29 -10.20
N PHE A 249 -7.92 -14.11 -11.16
CA PHE A 249 -9.19 -13.93 -11.87
C PHE A 249 -10.31 -14.90 -11.46
N PHE A 250 -10.02 -15.87 -10.59
CA PHE A 250 -11.03 -16.75 -9.97
C PHE A 250 -12.09 -15.97 -9.20
N LYS A 251 -11.75 -14.76 -8.72
CA LYS A 251 -12.67 -13.88 -8.01
C LYS A 251 -13.43 -12.96 -8.96
N ASP A 252 -14.43 -12.28 -8.41
CA ASP A 252 -15.20 -11.25 -9.12
C ASP A 252 -14.37 -9.96 -9.29
N LEU A 253 -13.30 -10.07 -10.07
CA LEU A 253 -12.30 -9.04 -10.34
C LEU A 253 -12.52 -8.42 -11.72
N ARG A 254 -12.36 -7.09 -11.79
CA ARG A 254 -12.26 -6.30 -13.01
C ARG A 254 -10.94 -5.53 -13.02
N VAL A 255 -10.23 -5.51 -14.15
CA VAL A 255 -9.05 -4.68 -14.36
C VAL A 255 -9.46 -3.48 -15.22
N TYR A 256 -9.23 -2.28 -14.70
CA TYR A 256 -9.36 -1.01 -15.42
C TYR A 256 -7.99 -0.61 -15.93
N LEU A 257 -7.81 -0.70 -17.25
CA LEU A 257 -6.54 -0.49 -17.91
C LEU A 257 -6.42 0.96 -18.37
N TYR A 258 -5.48 1.69 -17.77
CA TYR A 258 -5.15 3.04 -18.17
C TYR A 258 -4.11 3.01 -19.31
N PRO A 259 -4.34 3.76 -20.41
CA PRO A 259 -3.48 3.70 -21.58
C PRO A 259 -2.10 4.30 -21.32
N MET A 260 -1.15 3.95 -22.17
CA MET A 260 0.20 4.50 -22.18
C MET A 260 0.47 5.20 -23.52
N LEU A 261 1.23 6.29 -23.48
CA LEU A 261 1.78 6.92 -24.67
C LEU A 261 3.20 6.38 -24.95
N GLU A 262 3.44 5.91 -26.16
CA GLU A 262 4.75 5.49 -26.64
C GLU A 262 5.58 6.66 -27.16
N GLN A 263 6.88 6.43 -27.36
CA GLN A 263 7.81 7.44 -27.89
C GLN A 263 7.44 7.92 -29.30
N ASP A 264 6.80 7.07 -30.11
CA ASP A 264 6.30 7.40 -31.44
C ASP A 264 4.96 8.15 -31.44
N GLY A 265 4.42 8.45 -30.25
CA GLY A 265 3.13 9.12 -30.07
C GLY A 265 1.91 8.21 -30.20
N SER A 266 2.10 6.90 -30.44
CA SER A 266 1.02 5.93 -30.44
C SER A 266 0.51 5.68 -29.02
N VAL A 267 -0.79 5.41 -28.88
CA VAL A 267 -1.39 5.08 -27.59
C VAL A 267 -1.53 3.56 -27.51
N ILE A 268 -0.91 2.96 -26.49
CA ILE A 268 -1.09 1.55 -26.17
C ILE A 268 -2.26 1.38 -25.20
N ASN A 269 -3.12 0.42 -25.51
CA ASN A 269 -4.28 0.01 -24.72
C ASN A 269 -4.49 -1.51 -24.82
N SER A 270 -5.65 -2.01 -24.40
CA SER A 270 -5.96 -3.44 -24.44
C SER A 270 -5.90 -4.05 -25.86
N GLU A 271 -6.05 -3.28 -26.94
CA GLU A 271 -6.12 -3.78 -28.32
C GLU A 271 -4.75 -4.05 -28.95
N ASN A 272 -3.76 -3.23 -28.64
CA ASN A 272 -2.48 -3.22 -29.35
C ASN A 272 -1.26 -3.50 -28.45
N LEU A 273 -1.46 -3.75 -27.14
CA LEU A 273 -0.36 -4.11 -26.25
C LEU A 273 0.35 -5.40 -26.69
N LYS A 274 1.67 -5.41 -26.49
CA LYS A 274 2.53 -6.54 -26.87
C LYS A 274 2.89 -7.34 -25.62
N VAL A 275 2.24 -8.50 -25.47
CA VAL A 275 2.66 -9.54 -24.51
C VAL A 275 3.53 -10.58 -25.20
N HIS A 276 4.29 -11.34 -24.41
CA HIS A 276 5.07 -12.46 -24.91
C HIS A 276 4.17 -13.43 -25.72
N PRO A 277 4.61 -13.97 -26.87
CA PRO A 277 3.75 -14.75 -27.78
C PRO A 277 3.00 -15.91 -27.10
N ARG A 278 3.62 -16.57 -26.13
CA ARG A 278 3.00 -17.66 -25.35
C ARG A 278 1.80 -17.19 -24.51
N MET A 279 1.80 -15.92 -24.08
CA MET A 279 0.75 -15.33 -23.24
C MET A 279 -0.37 -14.66 -24.04
N LYS A 280 -0.21 -14.55 -25.36
CA LYS A 280 -1.18 -13.85 -26.24
C LYS A 280 -2.59 -14.42 -26.14
N GLU A 281 -2.73 -15.74 -26.20
CA GLU A 281 -4.05 -16.39 -26.16
C GLU A 281 -4.66 -16.31 -24.75
N LEU A 282 -3.83 -16.41 -23.71
CA LEU A 282 -4.26 -16.23 -22.33
C LEU A 282 -4.80 -14.80 -22.11
N TYR A 283 -4.08 -13.79 -22.60
CA TYR A 283 -4.51 -12.40 -22.54
C TYR A 283 -5.84 -12.16 -23.27
N LYS A 284 -5.96 -12.64 -24.52
CA LYS A 284 -7.19 -12.53 -25.31
C LYS A 284 -8.38 -13.16 -24.60
N PHE A 285 -8.20 -14.31 -23.95
CA PHE A 285 -9.26 -14.96 -23.18
C PHE A 285 -9.79 -14.04 -22.07
N PHE A 286 -8.93 -13.40 -21.30
CA PHE A 286 -9.37 -12.48 -20.24
C PHE A 286 -10.06 -11.25 -20.77
N LYS A 287 -9.54 -10.69 -21.85
CA LYS A 287 -10.15 -9.54 -22.51
C LYS A 287 -11.53 -9.89 -23.07
N TYR A 288 -11.66 -11.00 -23.79
CA TYR A 288 -12.93 -11.46 -24.35
C TYR A 288 -13.99 -11.68 -23.27
N ASN A 289 -13.59 -12.22 -22.12
CA ASN A 289 -14.47 -12.40 -20.95
C ASN A 289 -14.73 -11.10 -20.16
N GLY A 290 -14.29 -9.95 -20.66
CA GLY A 290 -14.45 -8.66 -20.03
C GLY A 290 -13.68 -8.50 -18.73
N LYS A 291 -12.66 -9.32 -18.43
CA LYS A 291 -11.89 -9.16 -17.19
C LYS A 291 -10.97 -7.93 -17.23
N VAL A 292 -10.60 -7.48 -18.43
CA VAL A 292 -9.82 -6.27 -18.68
C VAL A 292 -10.68 -5.29 -19.48
N VAL A 293 -10.78 -4.06 -19.00
CA VAL A 293 -11.57 -2.98 -19.64
C VAL A 293 -10.71 -1.74 -19.73
N ASP A 294 -10.62 -1.15 -20.93
CA ASP A 294 -9.89 0.10 -21.13
C ASP A 294 -10.61 1.29 -20.51
N ILE A 295 -9.84 2.17 -19.89
CA ILE A 295 -10.26 3.51 -19.54
C ILE A 295 -10.15 4.36 -20.81
N THR A 296 -11.27 4.68 -21.44
CA THR A 296 -11.31 5.40 -22.74
C THR A 296 -11.43 6.91 -22.60
N ASP A 297 -11.99 7.38 -21.49
CA ASP A 297 -12.16 8.80 -21.17
C ASP A 297 -10.98 9.27 -20.31
N TYR A 298 -9.81 9.46 -20.93
CA TYR A 298 -8.57 9.87 -20.27
C TYR A 298 -8.00 11.15 -20.88
N GLU A 299 -7.20 11.87 -20.11
CA GLU A 299 -6.52 13.07 -20.60
C GLU A 299 -5.20 12.71 -21.32
N LYS A 300 -5.18 12.82 -22.66
CA LYS A 300 -3.98 12.49 -23.46
C LYS A 300 -2.75 13.34 -23.11
N ASN A 301 -2.96 14.61 -22.76
CA ASN A 301 -1.89 15.57 -22.52
C ASN A 301 -1.06 15.28 -21.25
N ILE A 302 -1.64 14.53 -20.30
CA ILE A 302 -0.95 14.19 -19.05
C ILE A 302 -0.22 12.84 -19.14
N LEU A 303 -0.42 12.04 -20.19
CA LEU A 303 0.19 10.70 -20.31
C LEU A 303 1.73 10.72 -20.30
N THR A 304 2.34 11.86 -20.60
CA THR A 304 3.80 12.08 -20.56
C THR A 304 4.33 12.39 -19.16
N ILE A 305 3.46 12.54 -18.16
CA ILE A 305 3.86 12.86 -16.79
C ILE A 305 4.25 11.58 -16.05
N PHE A 306 5.55 11.42 -15.81
CA PHE A 306 6.11 10.33 -15.04
C PHE A 306 6.61 10.81 -13.68
N SER A 307 6.32 10.05 -12.62
CA SER A 307 6.72 10.42 -11.25
C SER A 307 8.24 10.55 -11.09
N ARG A 308 9.03 9.74 -11.83
CA ARG A 308 10.50 9.84 -11.85
C ARG A 308 10.99 11.17 -12.42
N THR A 309 10.35 11.66 -13.49
CA THR A 309 10.68 12.96 -14.09
C THR A 309 10.38 14.08 -13.10
N VAL A 310 9.21 14.03 -12.46
CA VAL A 310 8.82 15.00 -11.43
C VAL A 310 9.81 15.01 -10.27
N LEU A 311 10.25 13.84 -9.79
CA LEU A 311 11.21 13.74 -8.70
C LEU A 311 12.56 14.37 -9.06
N ASN A 312 13.10 14.07 -10.25
CA ASN A 312 14.33 14.69 -10.72
C ASN A 312 14.20 16.22 -10.81
N MET A 313 13.06 16.71 -11.30
CA MET A 313 12.80 18.15 -11.37
C MET A 313 12.73 18.82 -9.99
N ILE A 314 12.25 18.12 -8.96
CA ILE A 314 12.27 18.59 -7.57
C ILE A 314 13.72 18.72 -7.08
N SER A 315 14.53 17.68 -7.28
CA SER A 315 15.96 17.69 -6.91
C SER A 315 16.77 18.75 -7.65
N ASP A 316 16.44 19.02 -8.91
CA ASP A 316 17.13 20.01 -9.74
C ASP A 316 16.70 21.47 -9.47
N GLY A 317 15.75 21.70 -8.54
CA GLY A 317 15.23 23.03 -8.23
C GLY A 317 14.38 23.66 -9.34
N ASN A 318 13.93 22.86 -10.32
CA ASN A 318 12.99 23.31 -11.35
C ASN A 318 11.61 23.55 -10.71
N SER A 319 10.78 24.48 -11.19
CA SER A 319 9.42 24.73 -10.68
C SER A 319 8.29 24.20 -11.58
N ASP A 320 8.60 23.73 -12.79
CA ASP A 320 7.59 23.24 -13.74
C ASP A 320 6.91 21.94 -13.28
N TRP A 321 7.51 21.19 -12.35
CA TRP A 321 6.92 19.98 -11.79
C TRP A 321 5.59 20.27 -11.07
N GLU A 322 5.38 21.48 -10.57
CA GLU A 322 4.15 21.87 -9.88
C GLU A 322 2.91 21.72 -10.79
N LYS A 323 3.07 21.99 -12.09
CA LYS A 323 2.00 21.84 -13.08
C LYS A 323 1.69 20.39 -13.39
N MET A 324 2.57 19.46 -13.03
CA MET A 324 2.42 18.02 -13.26
C MET A 324 1.66 17.32 -12.14
N LEU A 325 1.42 18.03 -11.03
CA LEU A 325 0.78 17.49 -9.84
C LEU A 325 -0.69 17.93 -9.70
N PRO A 326 -1.51 17.18 -8.97
CA PRO A 326 -2.86 17.61 -8.61
C PRO A 326 -2.82 18.92 -7.82
N LYS A 327 -3.90 19.70 -7.88
CA LYS A 327 -4.00 21.00 -7.19
C LYS A 327 -3.74 20.85 -5.69
N GLY A 328 -2.86 21.67 -5.14
CA GLY A 328 -2.51 21.68 -3.72
C GLY A 328 -1.40 20.69 -3.31
N VAL A 329 -1.06 19.71 -4.15
CA VAL A 329 0.01 18.75 -3.87
C VAL A 329 1.38 19.43 -3.87
N SER A 330 1.62 20.37 -4.78
CA SER A 330 2.88 21.15 -4.81
C SER A 330 3.10 21.95 -3.53
N ASN A 331 2.06 22.65 -3.05
CA ASN A 331 2.13 23.39 -1.79
C ASN A 331 2.44 22.45 -0.62
N LEU A 332 1.78 21.29 -0.57
CA LEU A 332 2.00 20.31 0.49
C LEU A 332 3.43 19.76 0.49
N ILE A 333 4.01 19.53 -0.69
CA ILE A 333 5.42 19.11 -0.83
C ILE A 333 6.35 20.19 -0.31
N LYS A 334 6.10 21.47 -0.66
CA LYS A 334 6.91 22.61 -0.21
C LYS A 334 6.79 22.86 1.30
N GLU A 335 5.58 22.92 1.83
CA GLU A 335 5.29 23.21 3.24
C GLU A 335 5.84 22.15 4.19
N LYS A 336 5.88 20.89 3.75
CA LYS A 336 6.33 19.76 4.56
C LYS A 336 7.70 19.23 4.18
N SER A 337 8.42 19.91 3.28
CA SER A 337 9.74 19.52 2.78
C SER A 337 9.81 18.04 2.35
N LEU A 338 8.81 17.59 1.59
CA LEU A 338 8.70 16.18 1.17
C LEU A 338 9.60 15.90 -0.02
N PHE A 339 10.00 14.64 -0.20
CA PHE A 339 10.75 14.16 -1.37
C PHE A 339 12.09 14.89 -1.59
N GLY A 340 12.73 15.34 -0.51
CA GLY A 340 14.00 16.06 -0.57
C GLY A 340 13.90 17.51 -1.03
N TYR A 341 12.69 18.10 -1.04
CA TYR A 341 12.54 19.53 -1.29
C TYR A 341 13.08 20.34 -0.10
N GLU A 342 14.15 21.10 -0.31
CA GLU A 342 14.67 22.06 0.66
C GLU A 342 13.94 23.40 0.51
N ALA A 343 13.14 23.77 1.51
CA ALA A 343 12.53 25.10 1.55
C ALA A 343 13.62 26.17 1.75
N GLU A 344 13.50 27.31 1.07
CA GLU A 344 14.44 28.46 1.19
C GLU A 344 14.65 28.95 2.64
N GLU A 345 13.73 28.63 3.57
CA GLU A 345 13.88 28.94 5.00
C GLU A 345 14.99 28.13 5.71
N VAL A 346 15.40 26.97 5.16
CA VAL A 346 16.51 26.17 5.70
C VAL A 346 17.85 26.68 5.18
N ILE A 347 17.90 27.15 3.93
CA ILE A 347 19.11 27.70 3.28
C ILE A 347 19.58 29.00 3.97
N ASN A 348 18.66 29.77 4.58
CA ASN A 348 18.99 31.01 5.28
C ASN A 348 19.25 30.83 6.79
N LYS A 349 19.42 29.59 7.28
CA LYS A 349 19.73 29.30 8.69
C LYS A 349 21.06 28.59 8.95
N GLU A 350 21.90 28.42 7.93
CA GLU A 350 23.30 27.97 8.11
C GLU A 350 24.30 29.13 8.21
#